data_AF-A0A9X0D273-F1
#
_entry.id   AF-A0A9X0D273-F1
#
_cell.length_a   1.000
_cell.length_b   1.000
_cell.length_c   1.000
_cell.angle_alpha   90.00
_cell.angle_beta   90.00
_cell.angle_gamma   90.00
#
_symmetry.space_group_name_H-M   'P 1'
#
loop_
_entity.id
_entity.type
_entity.pdbx_description
1 polymer ?
#
loop_
_entity_poly.entity_id
_entity_poly.type
_entity_poly.pdbx_seq_one_letter_code
_entity_poly.pdbx_strand_id
1 'polypeptide(L)'
;MAADSKHSVQLAPVLCENQNNSQEKASNTNEYPWQAELQTTHDHKTINGILERRSAEIRNLYEQCQDSVDQCRCLEDEWLALITEKDRNLRQQIEEENEQAKKNQMKQLYQVLETLGTFSFNKSNEASLKRNLAKMYHQIGKYCSRNNIEITKKCMGADAPTEDIVTAPLPPQMLIPPPPPPPPLTPLTANKVTKEKDSRNLLRKRCMSTTQNNSGTPRNPTNEELLKRIKDGCKSELRRTPFKRSPGGTPFKRQRRMSDSDTSDLITVALKRKFQNVAFQSPKENESPRSVMSPGDLQ
;
A
#
# COMPACT_ATOMS: atom_id res chain seq x y z
N MET A 1 21.17 33.49 -57.82
CA MET A 1 21.77 32.13 -57.77
C MET A 1 21.37 31.49 -56.46
N ALA A 2 20.72 30.34 -56.55
CA ALA A 2 19.96 29.67 -55.50
C ALA A 2 20.85 28.90 -54.52
N ALA A 3 20.43 28.84 -53.25
CA ALA A 3 20.88 27.84 -52.28
C ALA A 3 19.69 27.42 -51.42
N ASP A 4 18.95 26.43 -51.93
CA ASP A 4 17.97 25.65 -51.17
C ASP A 4 18.70 24.68 -50.24
N SER A 5 18.49 24.82 -48.92
CA SER A 5 18.93 23.83 -47.94
C SER A 5 17.72 23.03 -47.48
N LYS A 6 17.61 21.81 -48.03
CA LYS A 6 16.63 20.78 -47.64
C LYS A 6 17.11 20.15 -46.33
N HIS A 7 16.29 20.18 -45.28
CA HIS A 7 16.45 19.30 -44.13
C HIS A 7 15.46 18.15 -44.22
N SER A 8 16.04 16.98 -44.48
CA SER A 8 15.46 15.66 -44.42
C SER A 8 15.24 15.29 -42.96
N VAL A 9 13.99 15.08 -42.55
CA VAL A 9 13.68 14.38 -41.30
C VAL A 9 13.12 13.02 -41.66
N GLN A 10 13.92 12.01 -41.36
CA GLN A 10 13.70 10.61 -41.62
C GLN A 10 12.73 10.05 -40.58
N LEU A 11 11.57 9.61 -41.06
CA LEU A 11 10.61 8.74 -40.39
C LEU A 11 11.24 7.36 -40.13
N ALA A 12 11.00 6.79 -38.93
CA ALA A 12 10.62 5.38 -38.68
C ALA A 12 10.51 5.14 -37.13
N PRO A 13 10.09 3.96 -36.62
CA PRO A 13 8.68 3.58 -36.43
C PRO A 13 8.39 2.89 -35.07
N VAL A 14 7.22 3.08 -34.45
CA VAL A 14 6.67 2.21 -33.38
C VAL A 14 5.15 2.39 -33.43
N LEU A 15 4.32 1.49 -33.98
CA LEU A 15 4.08 0.06 -33.73
C LEU A 15 3.62 -0.20 -32.29
N CYS A 16 2.31 -0.01 -32.06
CA CYS A 16 1.42 -1.01 -31.45
C CYS A 16 -0.02 -0.54 -31.63
N GLU A 17 -0.63 -1.01 -32.72
CA GLU A 17 -2.08 -1.18 -32.80
C GLU A 17 -2.51 -2.12 -31.67
N ASN A 18 -3.22 -1.59 -30.69
CA ASN A 18 -4.13 -2.35 -29.83
C ASN A 18 -5.55 -1.79 -30.05
N GLN A 19 -5.99 -1.84 -31.30
CA GLN A 19 -7.42 -1.86 -31.62
C GLN A 19 -7.82 -3.33 -31.53
N ASN A 20 -8.34 -3.76 -30.38
CA ASN A 20 -9.22 -4.93 -30.19
C ASN A 20 -9.41 -5.19 -28.69
N ASN A 21 -10.16 -4.32 -27.98
CA ASN A 21 -10.99 -4.78 -26.85
C ASN A 21 -12.01 -3.75 -26.31
N SER A 22 -12.61 -2.92 -27.16
CA SER A 22 -13.60 -1.93 -26.71
C SER A 22 -15.05 -2.24 -27.13
N GLN A 23 -15.33 -3.43 -27.67
CA GLN A 23 -16.62 -3.70 -28.32
C GLN A 23 -17.45 -4.87 -27.73
N GLU A 24 -17.18 -5.30 -26.49
CA GLU A 24 -18.01 -6.30 -25.78
C GLU A 24 -18.50 -5.88 -24.38
N LYS A 25 -18.45 -4.58 -24.03
CA LYS A 25 -18.98 -4.07 -22.75
C LYS A 25 -20.17 -3.11 -22.89
N ALA A 26 -20.90 -3.18 -23.99
CA ALA A 26 -21.95 -2.22 -24.32
C ALA A 26 -23.39 -2.64 -23.92
N SER A 27 -23.58 -3.66 -23.08
CA SER A 27 -24.93 -4.26 -22.93
C SER A 27 -25.37 -4.59 -21.50
N ASN A 28 -24.89 -3.88 -20.47
CA ASN A 28 -25.50 -3.94 -19.11
C ASN A 28 -24.97 -2.83 -18.17
N THR A 29 -24.75 -1.61 -18.67
CA THR A 29 -24.64 -0.47 -17.75
C THR A 29 -26.05 -0.07 -17.38
N ASN A 30 -26.60 -0.71 -16.35
CA ASN A 30 -27.74 -0.16 -15.62
C ASN A 30 -27.30 1.22 -15.13
N GLU A 31 -27.69 2.26 -15.87
CA GLU A 31 -27.40 3.62 -15.50
C GLU A 31 -28.34 3.99 -14.37
N TYR A 32 -27.76 4.16 -13.18
CA TYR A 32 -28.54 4.45 -11.99
C TYR A 32 -28.72 5.97 -11.85
N PRO A 33 -29.88 6.46 -11.38
CA PRO A 33 -30.16 7.90 -11.29
C PRO A 33 -29.10 8.70 -10.52
N TRP A 34 -28.53 8.11 -9.47
CA TRP A 34 -27.49 8.74 -8.65
C TRP A 34 -26.17 8.93 -9.41
N GLN A 35 -25.89 8.17 -10.47
CA GLN A 35 -24.67 8.32 -11.27
C GLN A 35 -24.64 9.65 -12.01
N ALA A 36 -25.80 10.14 -12.49
CA ALA A 36 -25.90 11.46 -13.10
C ALA A 36 -25.60 12.57 -12.08
N GLU A 37 -26.11 12.44 -10.83
CA GLU A 37 -25.78 13.39 -9.76
C GLU A 37 -24.28 13.42 -9.47
N LEU A 38 -23.61 12.25 -9.43
CA LEU A 38 -22.17 12.18 -9.20
C LEU A 38 -21.36 12.90 -10.29
N GLN A 39 -21.82 12.87 -11.54
CA GLN A 39 -21.12 13.56 -12.64
C GLN A 39 -21.16 15.09 -12.49
N THR A 40 -22.10 15.64 -11.73
CA THR A 40 -22.22 17.09 -11.54
C THR A 40 -21.27 17.66 -10.49
N THR A 41 -20.63 16.80 -9.69
CA THR A 41 -19.80 17.24 -8.56
C THR A 41 -18.47 16.49 -8.50
N HIS A 42 -17.42 17.20 -8.11
CA HIS A 42 -16.10 16.63 -7.83
C HIS A 42 -15.74 16.69 -6.34
N ASP A 43 -16.61 17.26 -5.50
CA ASP A 43 -16.35 17.34 -4.06
C ASP A 43 -16.68 16.01 -3.38
N HIS A 44 -15.65 15.38 -2.79
CA HIS A 44 -15.78 14.10 -2.09
C HIS A 44 -16.85 14.11 -0.99
N LYS A 45 -17.03 15.23 -0.30
CA LYS A 45 -18.05 15.36 0.75
C LYS A 45 -19.46 15.31 0.16
N THR A 46 -19.69 16.03 -0.94
CA THR A 46 -20.96 16.02 -1.66
C THR A 46 -21.24 14.64 -2.26
N ILE A 47 -20.24 14.00 -2.87
CA ILE A 47 -20.34 12.62 -3.40
C ILE A 47 -20.75 11.64 -2.30
N ASN A 48 -20.09 11.68 -1.14
CA ASN A 48 -20.44 10.84 0.00
C ASN A 48 -21.88 11.08 0.48
N GLY A 49 -22.34 12.34 0.48
CA GLY A 49 -23.72 12.69 0.81
C GLY A 49 -24.74 12.06 -0.13
N ILE A 50 -24.46 12.03 -1.44
CA ILE A 50 -25.31 11.37 -2.45
C ILE A 50 -25.33 9.86 -2.22
N LEU A 51 -24.15 9.24 -2.09
CA LEU A 51 -24.01 7.79 -1.91
C LEU A 51 -24.67 7.30 -0.61
N GLU A 52 -24.55 8.03 0.51
CA GLU A 52 -25.20 7.68 1.77
C GLU A 52 -26.72 7.83 1.70
N ARG A 53 -27.22 8.90 1.08
CA ARG A 53 -28.65 9.11 0.86
C ARG A 53 -29.24 7.94 0.08
N ARG A 54 -28.62 7.57 -1.03
CA ARG A 54 -29.09 6.44 -1.85
C ARG A 54 -28.95 5.10 -1.13
N SER A 55 -27.93 4.92 -0.30
CA SER A 55 -27.79 3.73 0.54
C SER A 55 -28.94 3.57 1.53
N ALA A 56 -29.45 4.67 2.08
CA ALA A 56 -30.60 4.65 2.98
C ALA A 56 -31.89 4.34 2.20
N GLU A 57 -32.05 4.91 1.01
CA GLU A 57 -33.20 4.63 0.13
C GLU A 57 -33.26 3.15 -0.28
N ILE A 58 -32.14 2.56 -0.74
CA ILE A 58 -32.10 1.15 -1.13
C ILE A 58 -32.47 0.24 0.05
N ARG A 59 -31.96 0.52 1.26
CA ARG A 59 -32.33 -0.26 2.47
C ARG A 59 -33.83 -0.18 2.76
N ASN A 60 -34.42 1.01 2.68
CA ASN A 60 -35.84 1.20 2.90
C ASN A 60 -36.68 0.47 1.83
N LEU A 61 -36.28 0.57 0.55
CA LEU A 61 -36.94 -0.14 -0.55
C LEU A 61 -36.84 -1.66 -0.39
N TYR A 62 -35.69 -2.16 0.05
CA TYR A 62 -35.46 -3.59 0.27
C TYR A 62 -36.36 -4.14 1.37
N GLU A 63 -36.56 -3.40 2.46
CA GLU A 63 -37.50 -3.76 3.53
C GLU A 63 -38.96 -3.83 3.05
N GLN A 64 -39.35 -2.96 2.11
CA GLN A 64 -40.70 -2.94 1.53
C GLN A 64 -40.93 -4.04 0.47
N CYS A 65 -39.87 -4.62 -0.07
CA CYS A 65 -39.90 -5.48 -1.26
C CYS A 65 -40.07 -6.97 -0.94
N GLN A 66 -40.81 -7.31 0.12
CA GLN A 66 -40.79 -8.64 0.72
C GLN A 66 -41.32 -9.76 -0.19
N ASP A 67 -42.12 -9.41 -1.22
CA ASP A 67 -42.81 -10.38 -2.08
C ASP A 67 -42.30 -10.44 -3.54
N SER A 68 -41.36 -9.57 -3.94
CA SER A 68 -40.91 -9.48 -5.34
C SER A 68 -39.41 -9.82 -5.49
N VAL A 69 -39.14 -11.05 -5.90
CA VAL A 69 -37.75 -11.57 -6.08
C VAL A 69 -36.97 -10.76 -7.12
N ASP A 70 -37.61 -10.35 -8.21
CA ASP A 70 -36.95 -9.61 -9.28
C ASP A 70 -36.55 -8.20 -8.83
N GLN A 71 -37.42 -7.53 -8.05
CA GLN A 71 -37.14 -6.20 -7.51
C GLN A 71 -36.05 -6.26 -6.43
N CYS A 72 -36.03 -7.31 -5.58
CA CYS A 72 -34.92 -7.56 -4.65
C CYS A 72 -33.59 -7.70 -5.40
N ARG A 73 -33.56 -8.48 -6.49
CA ARG A 73 -32.34 -8.66 -7.30
C ARG A 73 -31.86 -7.33 -7.91
N CYS A 74 -32.76 -6.51 -8.44
CA CYS A 74 -32.38 -5.20 -8.97
C CYS A 74 -31.79 -4.28 -7.89
N LEU A 75 -32.35 -4.30 -6.67
CA LEU A 75 -31.83 -3.53 -5.54
C LEU A 75 -30.47 -4.06 -5.06
N GLU A 76 -30.26 -5.38 -5.08
CA GLU A 76 -28.95 -6.00 -4.77
C GLU A 76 -27.87 -5.57 -5.78
N ASP A 77 -28.19 -5.60 -7.08
CA ASP A 77 -27.28 -5.16 -8.14
C ASP A 77 -26.94 -3.67 -8.01
N GLU A 78 -27.92 -2.83 -7.70
CA GLU A 78 -27.70 -1.41 -7.45
C GLU A 78 -26.87 -1.17 -6.19
N TRP A 79 -27.15 -1.91 -5.11
CA TRP A 79 -26.39 -1.84 -3.86
C TRP A 79 -24.91 -2.19 -4.08
N LEU A 80 -24.62 -3.23 -4.85
CA LEU A 80 -23.25 -3.61 -5.21
C LEU A 80 -22.55 -2.53 -6.03
N ALA A 81 -23.26 -1.89 -6.96
CA ALA A 81 -22.73 -0.76 -7.71
C ALA A 81 -22.42 0.43 -6.79
N LEU A 82 -23.28 0.70 -5.81
CA LEU A 82 -23.10 1.78 -4.83
C LEU A 82 -21.89 1.52 -3.93
N ILE A 83 -21.71 0.30 -3.41
CA ILE A 83 -20.52 -0.08 -2.63
C ILE A 83 -19.26 0.10 -3.47
N THR A 84 -19.28 -0.35 -4.72
CA THR A 84 -18.13 -0.22 -5.64
C THR A 84 -17.75 1.25 -5.83
N GLU A 85 -18.74 2.13 -5.98
CA GLU A 85 -18.47 3.55 -6.15
C GLU A 85 -18.02 4.23 -4.84
N LYS A 86 -18.54 3.83 -3.67
CA LYS A 86 -18.03 4.28 -2.36
C LYS A 86 -16.56 3.92 -2.19
N ASP A 87 -16.18 2.69 -2.50
CA ASP A 87 -14.80 2.23 -2.43
C ASP A 87 -13.90 3.00 -3.40
N ARG A 88 -14.40 3.30 -4.61
CA ARG A 88 -13.68 4.12 -5.58
C ARG A 88 -13.48 5.55 -5.06
N ASN A 89 -14.53 6.20 -4.56
CA ASN A 89 -14.48 7.55 -4.01
C ASN A 89 -13.50 7.64 -2.84
N LEU A 90 -13.53 6.66 -1.92
CA LEU A 90 -12.61 6.59 -0.80
C LEU A 90 -11.15 6.46 -1.25
N ARG A 91 -10.87 5.62 -2.26
CA ARG A 91 -9.50 5.48 -2.79
C ARG A 91 -8.99 6.77 -3.40
N GLN A 92 -9.83 7.49 -4.14
CA GLN A 92 -9.49 8.78 -4.71
C GLN A 92 -9.20 9.80 -3.62
N GLN A 93 -10.05 9.88 -2.60
CA GLN A 93 -9.84 10.77 -1.45
C GLN A 93 -8.50 10.48 -0.75
N ILE A 94 -8.18 9.20 -0.50
CA ILE A 94 -6.90 8.81 0.10
C ILE A 94 -5.71 9.22 -0.78
N GLU A 95 -5.82 9.08 -2.10
CA GLU A 95 -4.77 9.47 -3.04
C GLU A 95 -4.55 10.99 -3.02
N GLU A 96 -5.62 11.78 -3.02
CA GLU A 96 -5.56 13.24 -2.92
C GLU A 96 -4.95 13.70 -1.58
N GLU A 97 -5.37 13.12 -0.46
CA GLU A 97 -4.81 13.42 0.86
C GLU A 97 -3.32 13.07 0.94
N ASN A 98 -2.91 11.94 0.35
CA ASN A 98 -1.50 11.55 0.28
C ASN A 98 -0.69 12.51 -0.59
N GLU A 99 -1.22 12.94 -1.73
CA GLU A 99 -0.56 13.92 -2.59
C GLU A 99 -0.41 15.26 -1.84
N GLN A 100 -1.45 15.69 -1.12
CA GLN A 100 -1.41 16.91 -0.34
C GLN A 100 -0.41 16.82 0.82
N ALA A 101 -0.36 15.70 1.53
CA ALA A 101 0.63 15.45 2.58
C ALA A 101 2.07 15.53 2.02
N LYS A 102 2.30 14.94 0.84
CA LYS A 102 3.59 15.02 0.14
C LYS A 102 3.94 16.45 -0.25
N LYS A 103 2.99 17.24 -0.76
CA LYS A 103 3.19 18.66 -1.07
C LYS A 103 3.57 19.45 0.19
N ASN A 104 2.89 19.20 1.30
CA ASN A 104 3.16 19.84 2.59
C ASN A 104 4.56 19.50 3.12
N GLN A 105 4.96 18.22 3.10
CA GLN A 105 6.30 17.79 3.52
C GLN A 105 7.39 18.43 2.67
N MET A 106 7.18 18.51 1.36
CA MET A 106 8.13 19.14 0.45
C MET A 106 8.26 20.65 0.72
N LYS A 107 7.15 21.33 1.02
CA LYS A 107 7.14 22.74 1.44
C LYS A 107 7.93 22.95 2.74
N GLN A 108 7.69 22.10 3.75
CA GLN A 108 8.44 22.14 5.01
C GLN A 108 9.94 21.91 4.78
N LEU A 109 10.30 20.92 3.96
CA LEU A 109 11.68 20.63 3.65
C LEU A 109 12.36 21.80 2.93
N TYR A 110 11.68 22.46 1.99
CA TYR A 110 12.18 23.67 1.36
C TYR A 110 12.46 24.78 2.38
N GLN A 111 11.52 25.04 3.30
CA GLN A 111 11.66 26.05 4.35
C GLN A 111 12.81 25.73 5.32
N VAL A 112 12.96 24.47 5.72
CA VAL A 112 14.08 24.03 6.57
C VAL A 112 15.41 24.23 5.86
N LEU A 113 15.50 23.92 4.55
CA LEU A 113 16.73 24.15 3.80
C LEU A 113 17.02 25.63 3.57
N GLU A 114 15.99 26.47 3.45
CA GLU A 114 16.12 27.92 3.36
C GLU A 114 16.69 28.48 4.67
N THR A 115 16.14 28.09 5.82
CA THR A 115 16.65 28.51 7.13
C THR A 115 18.05 27.96 7.37
N LEU A 116 18.32 26.70 7.03
CA LEU A 116 19.68 26.12 7.09
C LEU A 116 20.68 26.84 6.18
N GLY A 117 20.21 27.39 5.05
CA GLY A 117 21.01 28.19 4.14
C GLY A 117 21.51 29.51 4.74
N THR A 118 20.83 30.04 5.75
CA THR A 118 21.25 31.26 6.47
C THR A 118 22.40 31.04 7.44
N PHE A 119 22.75 29.79 7.78
CA PHE A 119 23.87 29.52 8.68
C PHE A 119 25.21 29.77 7.97
N SER A 120 26.04 30.60 8.59
CA SER A 120 27.41 30.84 8.15
C SER A 120 28.34 29.75 8.72
N PHE A 121 28.86 28.91 7.83
CA PHE A 121 29.90 27.94 8.15
C PHE A 121 31.29 28.58 8.03
N ASN A 122 31.96 28.81 9.16
CA ASN A 122 33.26 29.52 9.20
C ASN A 122 34.46 28.58 9.02
N LYS A 123 34.26 27.26 9.14
CA LYS A 123 35.35 26.28 9.02
C LYS A 123 35.48 25.83 7.56
N SER A 124 36.72 25.78 7.05
CA SER A 124 37.02 25.29 5.70
C SER A 124 36.51 23.86 5.46
N ASN A 125 36.50 23.03 6.50
CA ASN A 125 36.02 21.64 6.45
C ASN A 125 34.50 21.52 6.22
N GLU A 126 33.74 22.60 6.42
CA GLU A 126 32.28 22.63 6.25
C GLU A 126 31.85 23.08 4.83
N ALA A 127 32.81 23.47 3.98
CA ALA A 127 32.54 23.89 2.60
C ALA A 127 31.83 22.80 1.77
N SER A 128 32.14 21.53 2.04
CA SER A 128 31.47 20.38 1.41
C SER A 128 30.00 20.30 1.80
N LEU A 129 29.68 20.46 3.08
CA LEU A 129 28.31 20.46 3.60
C LEU A 129 27.50 21.62 3.03
N LYS A 130 28.06 22.85 3.04
CA LYS A 130 27.41 24.04 2.46
C LYS A 130 27.07 23.82 0.98
N ARG A 131 28.00 23.25 0.20
CA ARG A 131 27.77 22.91 -1.21
C ARG A 131 26.65 21.89 -1.38
N ASN A 132 26.58 20.87 -0.52
CA ASN A 132 25.54 19.85 -0.57
C ASN A 132 24.16 20.40 -0.18
N LEU A 133 24.07 21.23 0.87
CA LEU A 133 22.84 21.91 1.25
C LEU A 133 22.30 22.79 0.11
N ALA A 134 23.16 23.57 -0.52
CA ALA A 134 22.78 24.40 -1.67
C ALA A 134 22.25 23.57 -2.86
N LYS A 135 22.88 22.41 -3.13
CA LYS A 135 22.41 21.48 -4.17
C LYS A 135 21.03 20.91 -3.84
N MET A 136 20.81 20.45 -2.60
CA MET A 136 19.52 19.92 -2.16
C MET A 136 18.43 21.00 -2.24
N TYR A 137 18.70 22.21 -1.73
CA TYR A 137 17.78 23.33 -1.80
C TYR A 137 17.35 23.63 -3.24
N HIS A 138 18.30 23.65 -4.19
CA HIS A 138 18.01 23.87 -5.59
C HIS A 138 17.20 22.73 -6.24
N GLN A 139 17.52 21.47 -5.90
CA GLN A 139 16.76 20.31 -6.39
C GLN A 139 15.31 20.32 -5.89
N ILE A 140 15.11 20.62 -4.60
CA ILE A 140 13.79 20.69 -4.00
C ILE A 140 13.02 21.90 -4.54
N GLY A 141 13.66 23.06 -4.72
CA GLY A 141 13.05 24.21 -5.38
C GLY A 141 12.59 23.91 -6.81
N LYS A 142 13.39 23.18 -7.59
CA LYS A 142 13.00 22.68 -8.92
C LYS A 142 11.81 21.73 -8.84
N TYR A 143 11.80 20.81 -7.88
CA TYR A 143 10.69 19.88 -7.68
C TYR A 143 9.40 20.64 -7.33
N CYS A 144 9.44 21.56 -6.37
CA CYS A 144 8.30 22.40 -6.00
C CYS A 144 7.74 23.17 -7.20
N SER A 145 8.62 23.78 -8.00
CA SER A 145 8.21 24.54 -9.19
C SER A 145 7.52 23.65 -10.23
N ARG A 146 8.03 22.44 -10.47
CA ARG A 146 7.44 21.49 -11.42
C ARG A 146 6.09 20.93 -10.98
N ASN A 147 5.86 20.86 -9.67
CA ASN A 147 4.64 20.28 -9.09
C ASN A 147 3.66 21.37 -8.61
N ASN A 148 3.84 22.63 -9.04
CA ASN A 148 3.03 23.77 -8.62
C ASN A 148 2.85 23.90 -7.09
N ILE A 149 3.88 23.55 -6.32
CA ILE A 149 3.86 23.67 -4.87
C ILE A 149 4.10 25.14 -4.54
N GLU A 150 3.09 25.81 -4.01
CA GLU A 150 3.17 27.21 -3.63
C GLU A 150 4.13 27.38 -2.43
N ILE A 151 5.38 27.67 -2.76
CA ILE A 151 6.37 28.16 -1.82
C ILE A 151 6.07 29.65 -1.61
N THR A 152 5.09 29.94 -0.77
CA THR A 152 4.85 31.31 -0.33
C THR A 152 6.11 31.76 0.42
N LYS A 153 6.93 32.58 -0.24
CA LYS A 153 8.00 33.35 0.41
C LYS A 153 7.31 34.33 1.34
N LYS A 154 7.01 33.92 2.56
CA LYS A 154 6.63 34.85 3.61
C LYS A 154 7.88 35.66 3.93
N CYS A 155 8.06 36.76 3.21
CA CYS A 155 9.06 37.78 3.53
C CYS A 155 8.77 38.24 4.96
N MET A 156 9.60 37.81 5.90
CA MET A 156 9.79 38.57 7.12
C MET A 156 10.63 39.79 6.75
N GLY A 157 9.99 40.97 6.78
CA GLY A 157 10.66 42.26 6.93
C GLY A 157 10.30 43.34 5.91
N ALA A 158 9.39 44.24 6.28
CA ALA A 158 9.57 45.72 6.36
C ALA A 158 8.29 46.52 6.02
N ASP A 159 7.81 47.24 7.04
CA ASP A 159 7.15 48.56 7.06
C ASP A 159 5.79 48.81 6.37
N ALA A 160 4.74 48.92 7.21
CA ALA A 160 3.63 49.88 7.06
C ALA A 160 3.02 50.21 8.45
N PRO A 161 2.48 51.43 8.65
CA PRO A 161 2.48 52.13 9.93
C PRO A 161 1.34 51.76 10.87
N THR A 162 1.64 51.96 12.15
CA THR A 162 0.77 52.29 13.28
C THR A 162 -0.70 52.54 12.93
N GLU A 163 -1.59 51.63 13.34
CA GLU A 163 -2.88 52.00 13.90
C GLU A 163 -3.21 51.10 15.10
N ASP A 164 -3.80 51.76 16.09
CA ASP A 164 -3.96 51.35 17.49
C ASP A 164 -4.65 50.00 17.68
N ILE A 165 -3.99 49.10 18.44
CA ILE A 165 -4.66 47.96 19.05
C ILE A 165 -4.52 48.09 20.58
N VAL A 166 -5.66 48.36 21.20
CA VAL A 166 -5.92 48.26 22.63
C VAL A 166 -5.45 46.89 23.14
N THR A 167 -4.55 46.95 24.11
CA THR A 167 -3.99 45.80 24.82
C THR A 167 -5.06 45.13 25.69
N ALA A 168 -5.48 43.92 25.31
CA ALA A 168 -6.25 43.03 26.19
C ALA A 168 -5.32 42.04 26.91
N PRO A 169 -5.52 41.73 28.21
CA PRO A 169 -4.59 40.91 28.99
C PRO A 169 -4.71 39.42 28.64
N LEU A 170 -3.57 38.73 28.55
CA LEU A 170 -3.52 37.27 28.39
C LEU A 170 -4.11 36.56 29.63
N PRO A 171 -4.87 35.47 29.45
CA PRO A 171 -5.29 34.62 30.55
C PRO A 171 -4.10 33.83 31.13
N PRO A 172 -4.08 33.57 32.45
CA PRO A 172 -2.99 32.86 33.12
C PRO A 172 -2.88 31.41 32.64
N GLN A 173 -1.66 30.98 32.37
CA GLN A 173 -1.33 29.58 32.07
C GLN A 173 -1.67 28.70 33.27
N MET A 174 -2.71 27.88 33.13
CA MET A 174 -3.00 26.82 34.07
C MET A 174 -1.92 25.74 33.95
N LEU A 175 -1.16 25.56 35.04
CA LEU A 175 -0.27 24.43 35.24
C LEU A 175 -1.11 23.14 35.19
N ILE A 176 -0.94 22.37 34.13
CA ILE A 176 -1.52 21.03 34.01
C ILE A 176 -0.82 20.15 35.06
N PRO A 177 -1.55 19.56 36.04
CA PRO A 177 -0.95 18.66 37.01
C PRO A 177 -0.40 17.41 36.30
N PRO A 178 0.69 16.80 36.82
CA PRO A 178 1.26 15.60 36.24
C PRO A 178 0.22 14.48 36.19
N PRO A 179 0.25 13.64 35.13
CA PRO A 179 -0.70 12.55 34.99
C PRO A 179 -0.59 11.57 36.17
N PRO A 180 -1.71 11.04 36.66
CA PRO A 180 -1.71 10.09 37.77
C PRO A 180 -0.92 8.82 37.40
N PRO A 181 -0.26 8.18 38.39
CA PRO A 181 0.44 6.92 38.15
C PRO A 181 -0.53 5.83 37.69
N PRO A 182 -0.09 4.94 36.79
CA PRO A 182 -0.92 3.84 36.30
C PRO A 182 -1.31 2.89 37.44
N PRO A 183 -2.54 2.35 37.44
CA PRO A 183 -2.99 1.42 38.47
C PRO A 183 -2.18 0.11 38.42
N PRO A 184 -1.91 -0.51 39.58
CA PRO A 184 -1.25 -1.80 39.65
C PRO A 184 -2.10 -2.89 38.98
N LEU A 185 -1.49 -3.66 38.08
CA LEU A 185 -2.11 -4.81 37.44
C LEU A 185 -2.40 -5.88 38.49
N THR A 186 -3.67 -6.17 38.72
CA THR A 186 -4.11 -7.30 39.54
C THR A 186 -3.79 -8.63 38.83
N PRO A 187 -3.28 -9.65 39.54
CA PRO A 187 -3.04 -10.96 38.96
C PRO A 187 -4.37 -11.63 38.58
N LEU A 188 -4.47 -12.06 37.32
CA LEU A 188 -5.58 -12.87 36.81
C LEU A 188 -5.63 -14.19 37.57
N THR A 189 -6.69 -14.39 38.33
CA THR A 189 -7.02 -15.68 38.97
C THR A 189 -7.31 -16.71 37.90
N ALA A 190 -6.53 -17.79 37.92
CA ALA A 190 -6.70 -18.97 37.08
C ALA A 190 -8.03 -19.66 37.40
N ASN A 191 -9.03 -19.50 36.52
CA ASN A 191 -10.25 -20.28 36.58
C ASN A 191 -9.93 -21.71 36.12
N LYS A 192 -10.10 -22.65 37.04
CA LYS A 192 -10.07 -24.10 36.79
C LYS A 192 -11.19 -24.46 35.82
N VAL A 193 -10.84 -24.81 34.58
CA VAL A 193 -11.76 -25.45 33.65
C VAL A 193 -11.78 -26.95 33.92
N THR A 194 -12.98 -27.42 34.20
CA THR A 194 -13.41 -28.80 34.41
C THR A 194 -13.17 -29.67 33.19
N LYS A 195 -12.82 -30.93 33.45
CA LYS A 195 -12.62 -32.01 32.49
C LYS A 195 -13.95 -32.36 31.82
N GLU A 196 -14.02 -32.28 30.50
CA GLU A 196 -14.92 -33.12 29.72
C GLU A 196 -14.13 -33.87 28.64
N LYS A 197 -14.19 -35.20 28.75
CA LYS A 197 -13.88 -36.17 27.71
C LYS A 197 -14.94 -36.04 26.63
N ASP A 198 -14.56 -35.91 25.36
CA ASP A 198 -14.75 -36.96 24.36
C ASP A 198 -14.45 -36.48 22.94
N SER A 199 -14.20 -37.46 22.08
CA SER A 199 -14.17 -37.41 20.60
C SER A 199 -12.83 -37.14 19.88
N ARG A 200 -12.07 -38.25 19.78
CA ARG A 200 -11.52 -38.84 18.54
C ARG A 200 -10.96 -37.90 17.45
N ASN A 201 -9.63 -37.81 17.44
CA ASN A 201 -8.74 -38.23 16.36
C ASN A 201 -9.33 -38.26 14.92
N LEU A 202 -9.13 -37.19 14.14
CA LEU A 202 -9.01 -37.29 12.69
C LEU A 202 -7.60 -36.84 12.26
N LEU A 203 -6.69 -37.80 12.38
CA LEU A 203 -5.35 -37.77 11.82
C LEU A 203 -5.43 -37.71 10.29
N ARG A 204 -4.85 -36.64 9.76
CA ARG A 204 -4.57 -36.36 8.35
C ARG A 204 -3.59 -37.40 7.79
N LYS A 205 -4.10 -38.56 7.36
CA LYS A 205 -3.34 -39.56 6.60
C LYS A 205 -3.45 -39.27 5.11
N ARG A 206 -2.32 -38.85 4.53
CA ARG A 206 -2.09 -38.79 3.09
C ARG A 206 -1.82 -40.23 2.61
N CYS A 207 -2.85 -40.89 2.07
CA CYS A 207 -2.68 -42.14 1.33
C CYS A 207 -2.58 -41.83 -0.17
N MET A 208 -1.44 -42.20 -0.74
CA MET A 208 -1.36 -42.50 -2.17
C MET A 208 -1.90 -43.92 -2.36
N SER A 209 -2.96 -44.06 -3.15
CA SER A 209 -3.37 -45.36 -3.69
C SER A 209 -4.20 -45.14 -4.95
N THR A 210 -3.58 -45.57 -6.04
CA THR A 210 -4.13 -45.80 -7.37
C THR A 210 -5.35 -46.71 -7.30
N THR A 211 -6.52 -46.23 -7.70
CA THR A 211 -7.59 -47.12 -8.18
C THR A 211 -8.48 -46.37 -9.15
N GLN A 212 -8.59 -46.94 -10.35
CA GLN A 212 -9.58 -46.59 -11.35
C GLN A 212 -10.98 -46.68 -10.73
N ASN A 213 -11.83 -45.68 -10.99
CA ASN A 213 -13.19 -45.92 -11.47
C ASN A 213 -13.87 -44.61 -11.90
N ASN A 214 -14.51 -44.71 -13.06
CA ASN A 214 -15.13 -43.64 -13.81
C ASN A 214 -16.39 -43.10 -13.13
N SER A 215 -16.44 -41.79 -12.88
CA SER A 215 -17.69 -41.03 -12.88
C SER A 215 -17.40 -39.64 -13.46
N GLY A 216 -17.88 -39.44 -14.68
CA GLY A 216 -17.43 -38.37 -15.57
C GLY A 216 -18.02 -37.01 -15.24
N THR A 217 -17.15 -36.03 -15.01
CA THR A 217 -17.44 -34.62 -15.21
C THR A 217 -17.57 -34.36 -16.72
N PRO A 218 -18.55 -33.55 -17.19
CA PRO A 218 -18.73 -33.32 -18.63
C PRO A 218 -17.44 -32.75 -19.24
N ARG A 219 -16.82 -33.55 -20.11
CA ARG A 219 -15.54 -33.25 -20.75
C ARG A 219 -15.81 -32.34 -21.94
N ASN A 220 -15.43 -31.07 -21.80
CA ASN A 220 -15.40 -30.14 -22.92
C ASN A 220 -14.36 -30.67 -23.95
N PRO A 221 -14.71 -30.81 -25.25
CA PRO A 221 -13.85 -31.43 -26.27
C PRO A 221 -12.49 -30.73 -26.43
N THR A 222 -12.44 -29.42 -26.17
CA THR A 222 -11.19 -28.63 -26.16
C THR A 222 -10.20 -29.09 -25.08
N ASN A 223 -10.69 -29.69 -24.00
CA ASN A 223 -9.87 -30.17 -22.89
C ASN A 223 -9.27 -31.57 -23.18
N GLU A 224 -9.88 -32.36 -24.07
CA GLU A 224 -9.32 -33.66 -24.46
C GLU A 224 -8.06 -33.51 -25.30
N GLU A 225 -8.02 -32.57 -26.23
CA GLU A 225 -6.81 -32.31 -27.03
C GLU A 225 -5.65 -31.83 -26.15
N LEU A 226 -5.92 -30.94 -25.19
CA LEU A 226 -4.93 -30.46 -24.23
C LEU A 226 -4.38 -31.61 -23.38
N LEU A 227 -5.26 -32.46 -22.86
CA LEU A 227 -4.85 -33.63 -22.06
C LEU A 227 -4.09 -34.66 -22.90
N LYS A 228 -4.42 -34.81 -24.19
CA LYS A 228 -3.67 -35.67 -25.12
C LYS A 228 -2.27 -35.11 -25.35
N ARG A 229 -2.13 -33.80 -25.61
CA ARG A 229 -0.81 -33.12 -25.73
C ARG A 229 0.05 -33.23 -24.45
N ILE A 230 -0.56 -33.14 -23.27
CA ILE A 230 0.15 -33.32 -21.99
C ILE A 230 0.60 -34.79 -21.82
N LYS A 231 -0.26 -35.75 -22.17
CA LYS A 231 0.01 -37.19 -22.04
C LYS A 231 1.03 -37.69 -23.07
N ASP A 232 1.01 -37.13 -24.28
CA ASP A 232 1.92 -37.45 -25.39
C ASP A 232 3.32 -36.83 -25.21
N GLY A 233 3.59 -36.24 -24.04
CA GLY A 233 4.97 -36.01 -23.61
C GLY A 233 5.56 -34.68 -24.06
N CYS A 234 4.80 -33.59 -23.97
CA CYS A 234 5.41 -32.27 -23.74
C CYS A 234 6.10 -32.28 -22.37
N LYS A 235 7.26 -32.93 -22.27
CA LYS A 235 8.24 -32.71 -21.21
C LYS A 235 8.72 -31.28 -21.39
N SER A 236 8.01 -30.32 -20.80
CA SER A 236 8.51 -28.98 -20.67
C SER A 236 9.75 -29.07 -19.78
N GLU A 237 10.92 -29.21 -20.40
CA GLU A 237 12.17 -29.00 -19.69
C GLU A 237 12.18 -27.54 -19.26
N LEU A 238 11.91 -27.31 -17.97
CA LEU A 238 12.06 -26.00 -17.36
C LEU A 238 13.48 -25.54 -17.67
N ARG A 239 13.62 -24.42 -18.42
CA ARG A 239 14.92 -23.89 -18.83
C ARG A 239 15.88 -23.90 -17.64
N ARG A 240 16.98 -24.65 -17.75
CA ARG A 240 18.03 -24.66 -16.74
C ARG A 240 18.53 -23.24 -16.54
N THR A 241 18.16 -22.62 -15.43
CA THR A 241 18.71 -21.33 -15.04
C THR A 241 20.13 -21.53 -14.53
N PRO A 242 21.12 -20.71 -14.93
CA PRO A 242 22.53 -20.87 -14.55
C PRO A 242 22.84 -20.62 -13.06
N PHE A 243 21.82 -20.38 -12.23
CA PHE A 243 21.98 -20.06 -10.81
C PHE A 243 21.81 -21.31 -9.95
N LYS A 244 22.73 -21.51 -9.00
CA LYS A 244 22.60 -22.56 -7.98
C LYS A 244 21.31 -22.33 -7.18
N ARG A 245 20.51 -23.38 -7.04
CA ARG A 245 19.27 -23.39 -6.25
C ARG A 245 19.48 -24.23 -5.00
N SER A 246 18.81 -23.87 -3.92
CA SER A 246 18.69 -24.75 -2.76
C SER A 246 17.87 -26.00 -3.11
N PRO A 247 17.91 -27.08 -2.30
CA PRO A 247 17.12 -28.29 -2.54
C PRO A 247 15.61 -28.06 -2.70
N GLY A 248 15.08 -26.95 -2.16
CA GLY A 248 13.67 -26.53 -2.33
C GLY A 248 13.38 -25.69 -3.57
N GLY A 249 14.31 -25.56 -4.51
CA GLY A 249 14.10 -24.84 -5.77
C GLY A 249 14.24 -23.32 -5.68
N THR A 250 14.40 -22.75 -4.48
CA THR A 250 14.60 -21.31 -4.29
C THR A 250 16.00 -20.92 -4.78
N PRO A 251 16.12 -19.96 -5.71
CA PRO A 251 17.41 -19.46 -6.16
C PRO A 251 18.18 -18.88 -4.98
N PHE A 252 19.46 -19.25 -4.86
CA PHE A 252 20.33 -18.71 -3.82
C PHE A 252 20.52 -17.21 -4.10
N LYS A 253 19.91 -16.33 -3.29
CA LYS A 253 20.14 -14.89 -3.39
C LYS A 253 21.62 -14.64 -3.06
N ARG A 254 22.42 -14.22 -4.04
CA ARG A 254 23.79 -13.77 -3.77
C ARG A 254 23.72 -12.54 -2.89
N GLN A 255 24.46 -12.55 -1.78
CA GLN A 255 24.61 -11.38 -0.94
C GLN A 255 25.27 -10.28 -1.77
N ARG A 256 24.55 -9.15 -1.97
CA ARG A 256 25.07 -7.98 -2.68
C ARG A 256 26.33 -7.48 -1.96
N ARG A 257 27.38 -7.15 -2.71
CA ARG A 257 28.55 -6.43 -2.17
C ARG A 257 28.10 -5.01 -1.83
N MET A 258 28.30 -4.60 -0.58
CA MET A 258 28.02 -3.23 -0.13
C MET A 258 29.04 -2.29 -0.79
N SER A 259 28.57 -1.16 -1.31
CA SER A 259 29.40 -0.13 -1.93
C SER A 259 29.64 1.02 -0.96
N ASP A 260 30.88 1.50 -0.86
CA ASP A 260 31.24 2.64 0.00
C ASP A 260 30.74 3.99 -0.56
N SER A 261 30.23 4.02 -1.79
CA SER A 261 29.68 5.23 -2.42
C SER A 261 28.15 5.35 -2.32
N ASP A 262 27.43 4.29 -1.93
CA ASP A 262 25.98 4.29 -1.77
C ASP A 262 25.62 4.64 -0.32
N THR A 263 24.87 5.72 -0.14
CA THR A 263 24.41 6.18 1.18
C THR A 263 23.59 5.11 1.91
N SER A 264 22.85 4.28 1.17
CA SER A 264 22.02 3.20 1.73
C SER A 264 22.88 2.09 2.34
N ASP A 265 23.98 1.75 1.68
CA ASP A 265 24.94 0.75 2.13
C ASP A 265 25.72 1.27 3.36
N LEU A 266 26.08 2.57 3.37
CA LEU A 266 26.71 3.22 4.52
C LEU A 266 25.83 3.21 5.77
N ILE A 267 24.54 3.54 5.61
CA ILE A 267 23.54 3.46 6.71
C ILE A 267 23.43 2.02 7.21
N THR A 268 23.38 1.04 6.31
CA THR A 268 23.30 -0.38 6.66
C THR A 268 24.52 -0.83 7.48
N VAL A 269 25.72 -0.42 7.09
CA VAL A 269 26.96 -0.71 7.82
C VAL A 269 26.94 -0.04 9.20
N ALA A 270 26.53 1.23 9.28
CA ALA A 270 26.44 1.97 10.54
C ALA A 270 25.43 1.33 11.52
N LEU A 271 24.26 0.95 11.04
CA LEU A 271 23.25 0.26 11.84
C LEU A 271 23.76 -1.10 12.32
N LYS A 272 24.33 -1.92 11.43
CA LYS A 272 24.93 -3.20 11.83
C LYS A 272 25.98 -3.04 12.92
N ARG A 273 26.84 -2.03 12.80
CA ARG A 273 27.88 -1.74 13.81
C ARG A 273 27.27 -1.28 15.13
N LYS A 274 26.26 -0.39 15.08
CA LYS A 274 25.57 0.12 16.28
C LYS A 274 24.86 -1.00 17.06
N PHE A 275 24.28 -1.96 16.36
CA PHE A 275 23.52 -3.06 16.96
C PHE A 275 24.33 -4.36 17.09
N GLN A 276 25.63 -4.36 16.78
CA GLN A 276 26.48 -5.56 16.85
C GLN A 276 26.56 -6.13 18.27
N ASN A 277 26.47 -5.28 19.29
CA ASN A 277 26.54 -5.66 20.69
C ASN A 277 25.17 -5.74 21.38
N VAL A 278 24.09 -5.52 20.63
CA VAL A 278 22.75 -5.77 21.16
C VAL A 278 22.54 -7.28 21.08
N ALA A 279 22.79 -7.95 22.21
CA ALA A 279 22.38 -9.33 22.39
C ALA A 279 20.88 -9.39 22.13
N PHE A 280 20.49 -9.93 20.98
CA PHE A 280 19.12 -10.30 20.69
C PHE A 280 18.72 -11.39 21.69
N GLN A 281 18.29 -11.00 22.89
CA GLN A 281 17.32 -11.79 23.64
C GLN A 281 16.00 -11.64 22.88
N SER A 282 15.91 -12.28 21.72
CA SER A 282 14.61 -12.59 21.14
C SER A 282 13.89 -13.43 22.19
N PRO A 283 12.68 -13.05 22.66
CA PRO A 283 11.90 -13.89 23.56
C PRO A 283 11.84 -15.31 22.99
N LYS A 284 12.38 -16.27 23.74
CA LYS A 284 12.29 -17.71 23.44
C LYS A 284 10.84 -18.15 23.70
N GLU A 285 9.90 -17.73 22.88
CA GLU A 285 8.52 -18.23 22.94
C GLU A 285 8.27 -19.41 21.98
N ASN A 286 9.32 -19.92 21.33
CA ASN A 286 9.25 -21.07 20.41
C ASN A 286 10.13 -22.25 20.85
N GLU A 287 10.27 -22.50 22.15
CA GLU A 287 10.62 -23.86 22.59
C GLU A 287 9.37 -24.74 22.54
N SER A 288 9.13 -25.31 21.36
CA SER A 288 8.18 -26.40 21.18
C SER A 288 8.58 -27.56 22.11
N PRO A 289 7.68 -28.05 22.97
CA PRO A 289 8.04 -29.02 24.00
C PRO A 289 8.61 -30.27 23.36
N ARG A 290 9.89 -30.55 23.66
CA ARG A 290 10.54 -31.81 23.34
C ARG A 290 9.69 -32.94 23.89
N SER A 291 9.16 -33.75 22.98
CA SER A 291 8.58 -35.07 23.23
C SER A 291 9.51 -35.87 24.14
N VAL A 292 9.14 -36.00 25.41
CA VAL A 292 9.75 -36.94 26.35
C VAL A 292 9.40 -38.33 25.84
N MET A 293 10.38 -39.04 25.28
CA MET A 293 10.26 -40.48 25.08
C MET A 293 10.17 -41.13 26.45
N SER A 294 9.07 -41.83 26.68
CA SER A 294 8.84 -42.66 27.85
C SER A 294 9.72 -43.91 27.75
N PRO A 295 10.61 -44.20 28.72
CA PRO A 295 11.25 -45.51 28.83
C PRO A 295 10.38 -46.39 29.71
N GLY A 296 9.88 -47.48 29.14
CA GLY A 296 9.11 -48.48 29.89
C GLY A 296 8.65 -49.56 28.95
N ASP A 297 9.54 -50.52 28.69
CA ASP A 297 9.23 -51.92 28.38
C ASP A 297 10.55 -52.71 28.47
N LEU A 298 10.91 -53.05 29.71
CA LEU A 298 11.80 -54.15 30.06
C LEU A 298 11.16 -54.87 31.24
N GLN A 299 10.17 -55.71 30.93
CA GLN A 299 9.96 -57.03 31.53
C GLN A 299 8.91 -57.80 30.73
#